data_AF-A0A6J8E3M1-F1
#
_entry.id   AF-A0A6J8E3M1-F1
#
_cell.length_a   1.000
_cell.length_b   1.000
_cell.length_c   1.000
_cell.angle_alpha   90.00
_cell.angle_beta   90.00
_cell.angle_gamma   90.00
#
_symmetry.space_group_name_H-M   'P 1'
#
loop_
_entity.id
_entity.type
_entity.pdbx_description
1 polymer ?
#
loop_
_entity_poly.entity_id
_entity_poly.type
_entity_poly.pdbx_seq_one_letter_code
_entity_poly.pdbx_strand_id
1 'polypeptide(L)'
;MNAVRDDFESHKKVTVITSGSFGEGLEMRGSDLDVMHVYHSFEVCEDMKPRVTQNRTLFSMVTDDVKPGFTQLKLEHCTLLSALNWCKEHNGEYYLSSEICKHHFLFEGSCIHGPCISDKNDRIDLAICIHCKKWISSAVQWITRSNNSWPNQIFNFDVSIWNFPIEPDTLYVKEVEKILKSKIFYCGDFTLSVDESNVFNTRIIQTVSCHQSSIKDAYKFFMSKWCHERAQVIPLCSTLGNNKYRYRQYKCSLSTLLKNLYHDAVSGWLMVASLFYKTNQYSKALNIIMYAISKCTVEKLYFNMTLSDIHYQLLKLQLFKEKSFGCMLKIMLVDNSTFQINSALTPDEIQMNESNRVRCLPSTAYAYFLNFLCHYHLNNVRQCQDSLRCLQLVINKDYLNAEHSVKAEAYKILGIALHLLGK
;
A
#
# COMPACT_ATOMS: atom_id res chain seq x y z
N MET A 1 -11.50 -44.95 -1.41
CA MET A 1 -11.17 -43.51 -1.54
C MET A 1 -10.84 -42.80 -0.22
N ASN A 2 -11.14 -43.36 0.96
CA ASN A 2 -10.84 -42.68 2.24
C ASN A 2 -9.45 -42.95 2.84
N ALA A 3 -8.72 -44.01 2.41
CA ALA A 3 -7.43 -44.37 3.02
C ALA A 3 -6.22 -43.52 2.59
N VAL A 4 -6.35 -42.66 1.57
CA VAL A 4 -5.26 -41.77 1.10
C VAL A 4 -5.36 -40.38 1.73
N ARG A 5 -6.48 -40.07 2.41
CA ARG A 5 -6.69 -38.78 3.09
C ARG A 5 -6.00 -38.72 4.46
N ASP A 6 -5.91 -39.85 5.16
CA ASP A 6 -5.45 -39.87 6.56
C ASP A 6 -3.92 -39.73 6.71
N ASP A 7 -3.13 -40.02 5.67
CA ASP A 7 -1.65 -39.87 5.73
C ASP A 7 -1.15 -38.42 5.58
N PHE A 8 -2.04 -37.48 5.22
CA PHE A 8 -1.70 -36.07 5.06
C PHE A 8 -1.97 -35.22 6.32
N GLU A 9 -2.57 -35.77 7.38
CA GLU A 9 -2.94 -35.05 8.61
C GLU A 9 -1.80 -34.81 9.62
N SER A 10 -0.53 -35.02 9.24
CA SER A 10 0.57 -34.35 9.96
C SER A 10 0.61 -32.87 9.54
N HIS A 11 -0.24 -32.07 10.18
CA HIS A 11 -0.60 -30.65 9.95
C HIS A 11 0.56 -29.61 9.93
N LYS A 12 1.81 -30.01 9.62
CA LYS A 12 2.98 -29.12 9.45
C LYS A 12 3.60 -29.14 8.04
N LYS A 13 2.99 -29.80 7.05
CA LYS A 13 3.66 -30.05 5.74
C LYS A 13 3.17 -29.19 4.57
N VAL A 14 2.12 -28.40 4.72
CA VAL A 14 1.61 -27.53 3.64
C VAL A 14 1.45 -26.10 4.15
N THR A 15 2.03 -25.14 3.43
CA THR A 15 1.75 -23.71 3.63
C THR A 15 0.76 -23.25 2.57
N VAL A 16 -0.30 -22.59 3.01
CA VAL A 16 -1.26 -21.94 2.09
C VAL A 16 -0.84 -20.49 1.92
N ILE A 17 -0.60 -20.08 0.68
CA ILE A 17 -0.34 -18.68 0.32
C ILE A 17 -1.49 -18.22 -0.55
N THR A 18 -2.16 -17.15 -0.17
CA THR A 18 -3.23 -16.54 -0.97
C THR A 18 -2.72 -15.32 -1.71
N SER A 19 -3.00 -15.23 -3.00
CA SER A 19 -2.84 -14.01 -3.81
C SER A 19 -4.11 -13.76 -4.63
N GLY A 20 -3.98 -13.09 -5.76
CA GLY A 20 -5.12 -12.68 -6.57
C GLY A 20 -5.74 -11.40 -6.06
N SER A 21 -6.59 -10.81 -6.88
CA SER A 21 -7.23 -9.54 -6.55
C SER A 21 -8.03 -9.64 -5.24
N PHE A 22 -8.76 -10.73 -5.03
CA PHE A 22 -9.51 -10.98 -3.80
C PHE A 22 -8.59 -11.24 -2.60
N GLY A 23 -7.55 -12.07 -2.75
CA GLY A 23 -6.59 -12.35 -1.68
C GLY A 23 -5.81 -11.11 -1.22
N GLU A 24 -5.64 -10.13 -2.11
CA GLU A 24 -5.06 -8.84 -1.78
C GLU A 24 -6.08 -7.82 -1.21
N GLY A 25 -7.35 -8.19 -1.11
CA GLY A 25 -8.45 -7.39 -0.54
C GLY A 25 -9.15 -6.48 -1.55
N LEU A 26 -8.99 -6.70 -2.86
CA LEU A 26 -9.70 -5.97 -3.90
C LEU A 26 -10.95 -6.74 -4.32
N GLU A 27 -12.10 -6.32 -3.82
CA GLU A 27 -13.39 -6.89 -4.19
C GLU A 27 -13.97 -6.13 -5.37
N MET A 28 -13.74 -6.65 -6.57
CA MET A 28 -14.27 -6.14 -7.84
C MET A 28 -15.04 -7.25 -8.54
N ARG A 29 -15.95 -6.89 -9.46
CA ARG A 29 -16.69 -7.88 -10.25
C ARG A 29 -15.72 -8.68 -11.10
N GLY A 30 -15.54 -9.98 -10.82
CA GLY A 30 -14.56 -10.84 -11.50
C GLY A 30 -13.18 -10.79 -10.85
N SER A 31 -13.10 -10.39 -9.58
CA SER A 31 -11.97 -10.72 -8.74
C SER A 31 -11.86 -12.22 -8.53
N ASP A 32 -10.63 -12.67 -8.45
CA ASP A 32 -10.15 -14.03 -8.28
C ASP A 32 -9.36 -14.16 -6.97
N LEU A 33 -9.37 -15.36 -6.40
CA LEU A 33 -8.55 -15.78 -5.29
C LEU A 33 -7.57 -16.83 -5.78
N ASP A 34 -6.31 -16.44 -5.93
CA ASP A 34 -5.24 -17.41 -6.20
C ASP A 34 -4.83 -18.06 -4.88
N VAL A 35 -4.80 -19.39 -4.86
CA VAL A 35 -4.38 -20.16 -3.70
C VAL A 35 -3.21 -21.03 -4.10
N MET A 36 -2.06 -20.87 -3.44
CA MET A 36 -0.90 -21.75 -3.62
C MET A 36 -0.80 -22.68 -2.41
N HIS A 37 -0.93 -23.99 -2.65
CA HIS A 37 -0.62 -25.02 -1.66
C HIS A 37 0.84 -25.43 -1.81
N VAL A 38 1.69 -24.93 -0.91
CA VAL A 38 3.13 -25.15 -0.92
C VAL A 38 3.48 -26.35 -0.05
N TYR A 39 3.87 -27.46 -0.68
CA TYR A 39 4.25 -28.70 0.00
C TYR A 39 5.73 -28.66 0.44
N HIS A 40 5.95 -28.86 1.74
CA HIS A 40 7.28 -28.90 2.38
C HIS A 40 7.81 -30.32 2.62
N SER A 41 7.01 -31.34 2.26
CA SER A 41 7.41 -32.76 2.27
C SER A 41 8.51 -33.07 1.26
N PHE A 42 8.67 -32.20 0.27
CA PHE A 42 9.62 -32.33 -0.82
C PHE A 42 10.76 -31.34 -0.63
N GLU A 43 11.97 -31.77 -0.98
CA GLU A 43 13.13 -30.91 -1.09
C GLU A 43 13.52 -30.81 -2.56
N VAL A 44 13.75 -29.58 -3.03
CA VAL A 44 14.21 -29.32 -4.40
C VAL A 44 15.59 -28.71 -4.35
N CYS A 45 16.53 -29.33 -5.06
CA CYS A 45 17.93 -28.93 -5.13
C CYS A 45 18.31 -28.57 -6.57
N GLU A 46 19.09 -27.50 -6.74
CA GLU A 46 19.70 -27.14 -8.03
C GLU A 46 20.96 -27.99 -8.31
N ASP A 47 21.65 -28.45 -7.25
CA ASP A 47 22.91 -29.18 -7.37
C ASP A 47 22.71 -30.69 -7.56
N MET A 48 23.41 -31.29 -8.54
CA MET A 48 23.44 -32.74 -8.85
C MET A 48 23.91 -33.65 -7.70
N LYS A 49 24.43 -33.10 -6.60
CA LYS A 49 24.96 -33.87 -5.46
C LYS A 49 24.21 -33.50 -4.17
N PRO A 50 22.99 -34.02 -3.99
CA PRO A 50 22.27 -33.79 -2.76
C PRO A 50 23.03 -34.35 -1.57
N ARG A 51 23.16 -33.56 -0.50
CA ARG A 51 23.45 -34.12 0.82
C ARG A 51 22.19 -34.83 1.27
N VAL A 52 22.12 -36.14 1.02
CA VAL A 52 20.96 -36.98 1.35
C VAL A 52 20.67 -36.82 2.84
N THR A 53 19.60 -36.08 3.15
CA THR A 53 19.00 -36.11 4.48
C THR A 53 17.97 -37.24 4.44
N GLN A 54 18.08 -38.22 5.35
CA GLN A 54 17.39 -39.51 5.26
C GLN A 54 15.84 -39.43 5.34
N ASN A 55 15.25 -38.24 5.51
CA ASN A 55 13.85 -38.10 5.89
C ASN A 55 12.97 -37.37 4.87
N ARG A 56 13.46 -37.02 3.67
CA ARG A 56 12.69 -36.23 2.70
C ARG A 56 12.78 -36.79 1.29
N THR A 57 11.67 -36.67 0.56
CA THR A 57 11.64 -36.96 -0.87
C THR A 57 12.30 -35.79 -1.59
N LEU A 58 13.23 -36.10 -2.47
CA LEU A 58 14.17 -35.16 -3.05
C LEU A 58 14.05 -35.13 -4.56
N PHE A 59 13.92 -33.92 -5.09
CA PHE A 59 14.00 -33.64 -6.51
C PHE A 59 15.23 -32.79 -6.84
N SER A 60 15.89 -33.09 -7.95
CA SER A 60 16.87 -32.21 -8.60
C SER A 60 16.18 -31.40 -9.70
N MET A 61 16.59 -30.14 -9.87
CA MET A 61 16.16 -29.34 -11.01
C MET A 61 17.04 -29.63 -12.22
N VAL A 62 16.40 -30.03 -13.32
CA VAL A 62 17.03 -30.12 -14.63
C VAL A 62 16.58 -28.88 -15.42
N THR A 63 17.55 -27.99 -15.68
CA THR A 63 17.31 -26.71 -16.37
C THR A 63 17.82 -26.70 -17.80
N ASP A 64 18.62 -27.69 -18.18
CA ASP A 64 19.18 -27.80 -19.52
C ASP A 64 18.07 -28.09 -20.53
N ASP A 65 18.07 -27.37 -21.65
CA ASP A 65 17.11 -27.52 -22.76
C ASP A 65 15.62 -27.28 -22.43
N VAL A 66 15.32 -26.63 -21.30
CA VAL A 66 13.95 -26.29 -20.93
C VAL A 66 13.57 -24.87 -21.41
N LYS A 67 12.35 -24.70 -21.94
CA LYS A 67 11.81 -23.39 -22.34
C LYS A 67 11.88 -22.38 -21.18
N PRO A 68 12.23 -21.11 -21.42
CA PRO A 68 12.22 -20.08 -20.38
C PRO A 68 10.91 -20.06 -19.58
N GLY A 69 11.02 -20.10 -18.25
CA GLY A 69 9.88 -20.15 -17.33
C GLY A 69 9.44 -21.55 -16.91
N PHE A 70 10.09 -22.61 -17.42
CA PHE A 70 9.82 -24.00 -17.03
C PHE A 70 11.08 -24.64 -16.42
N THR A 71 10.88 -25.67 -15.59
CA THR A 71 11.93 -26.52 -15.05
C THR A 71 11.42 -27.96 -14.99
N GLN A 72 12.31 -28.93 -15.17
CA GLN A 72 12.00 -30.33 -14.93
C GLN A 72 12.50 -30.73 -13.54
N LEU A 73 11.69 -31.51 -12.81
CA LEU A 73 12.05 -32.01 -11.49
C LEU A 73 12.28 -33.51 -11.59
N LYS A 74 13.55 -33.93 -11.48
CA LYS A 74 13.96 -35.33 -11.50
C LYS A 74 13.97 -35.87 -10.07
N LEU A 75 13.38 -37.04 -9.85
CA LEU A 75 13.34 -37.69 -8.55
C LEU A 75 14.68 -38.38 -8.27
N GLU A 76 15.40 -37.90 -7.26
CA GLU A 76 16.71 -38.45 -6.86
C GLU A 76 16.59 -39.43 -5.69
N HIS A 77 15.66 -39.15 -4.77
CA HIS A 77 15.43 -39.99 -3.61
C HIS A 77 13.96 -39.93 -3.20
N CYS A 78 13.36 -41.09 -2.95
CA CYS A 78 11.95 -41.19 -2.60
C CYS A 78 11.78 -41.81 -1.21
N THR A 79 11.29 -41.03 -0.26
CA THR A 79 10.87 -41.53 1.06
C THR A 79 9.36 -41.70 1.15
N LEU A 80 8.61 -40.97 0.30
CA LEU A 80 7.16 -40.99 0.26
C LEU A 80 6.70 -41.74 -0.99
N LEU A 81 6.31 -43.01 -0.83
CA LEU A 81 5.94 -43.87 -1.95
C LEU A 81 4.82 -43.26 -2.83
N SER A 82 3.91 -42.46 -2.24
CA SER A 82 2.87 -41.76 -3.01
C SER A 82 3.42 -40.72 -3.98
N ALA A 83 4.64 -40.22 -3.78
CA ALA A 83 5.30 -39.31 -4.72
C ALA A 83 5.62 -39.99 -6.05
N LEU A 84 5.89 -41.31 -6.05
CA LEU A 84 6.08 -42.08 -7.29
C LEU A 84 4.83 -42.07 -8.16
N ASN A 85 3.64 -42.03 -7.54
CA ASN A 85 2.37 -41.95 -8.28
C ASN A 85 2.20 -40.63 -9.03
N TRP A 86 3.03 -39.61 -8.74
CA TRP A 86 3.02 -38.32 -9.44
C TRP A 86 4.16 -38.17 -10.45
N CYS A 87 5.05 -39.17 -10.53
CA CYS A 87 6.17 -39.17 -11.45
C CYS A 87 5.87 -39.99 -12.71
N LYS A 88 6.59 -39.69 -13.79
CA LYS A 88 6.67 -40.51 -15.01
C LYS A 88 8.10 -40.94 -15.25
N GLU A 89 8.27 -42.19 -15.65
CA GLU A 89 9.56 -42.70 -16.09
C GLU A 89 9.89 -42.20 -17.50
N HIS A 90 11.11 -41.73 -17.70
CA HIS A 90 11.68 -41.33 -18.97
C HIS A 90 13.15 -41.75 -19.02
N ASN A 91 13.51 -42.66 -19.92
CA ASN A 91 14.87 -43.21 -20.08
C ASN A 91 15.47 -43.81 -18.78
N GLY A 92 14.65 -44.53 -18.00
CA GLY A 92 15.09 -45.14 -16.74
C GLY A 92 15.15 -44.18 -15.56
N GLU A 93 14.78 -42.91 -15.74
CA GLU A 93 14.75 -41.90 -14.69
C GLU A 93 13.33 -41.42 -14.43
N TYR A 94 13.02 -41.01 -13.20
CA TYR A 94 11.69 -40.59 -12.82
C TYR A 94 11.61 -39.07 -12.74
N TYR A 95 10.63 -38.47 -13.41
CA TYR A 95 10.39 -37.03 -13.42
C TYR A 95 9.00 -36.70 -12.88
N LEU A 96 8.88 -35.65 -12.08
CA LEU A 96 7.59 -35.18 -11.58
C LEU A 96 6.73 -34.71 -12.76
N SER A 97 5.54 -35.29 -12.89
CA SER A 97 4.58 -34.87 -13.91
C SER A 97 3.58 -33.89 -13.29
N SER A 98 3.68 -32.61 -13.67
CA SER A 98 2.70 -31.59 -13.28
C SER A 98 1.28 -31.98 -13.71
N GLU A 99 1.13 -32.66 -14.83
CA GLU A 99 -0.18 -33.11 -15.33
C GLU A 99 -0.80 -34.19 -14.45
N ILE A 100 -0.01 -35.21 -14.04
CA ILE A 100 -0.49 -36.23 -13.11
C ILE A 100 -0.82 -35.60 -11.76
N CYS A 101 0.05 -34.70 -11.27
CA CYS A 101 -0.16 -33.99 -10.02
C CYS A 101 -1.50 -33.22 -10.03
N LYS A 102 -1.77 -32.41 -11.06
CA LYS A 102 -3.05 -31.69 -11.18
C LYS A 102 -4.26 -32.63 -11.16
N HIS A 103 -4.21 -33.72 -11.93
CA HIS A 103 -5.31 -34.69 -11.96
C HIS A 103 -5.55 -35.36 -10.61
N HIS A 104 -4.50 -35.61 -9.84
CA HIS A 104 -4.60 -36.17 -8.50
C HIS A 104 -5.35 -35.25 -7.52
N PHE A 105 -5.24 -33.94 -7.71
CA PHE A 105 -5.88 -32.93 -6.86
C PHE A 105 -7.22 -32.41 -7.40
N LEU A 106 -7.72 -32.95 -8.52
CA LEU A 106 -9.05 -32.61 -9.00
C LEU A 106 -10.12 -33.06 -8.00
N PHE A 107 -11.05 -32.16 -7.71
CA PHE A 107 -12.23 -32.42 -6.90
C PHE A 107 -13.51 -32.18 -7.72
N GLU A 108 -14.65 -32.67 -7.22
CA GLU A 108 -15.92 -32.56 -7.94
C GLU A 108 -16.26 -31.11 -8.26
N GLY A 109 -16.40 -30.81 -9.55
CA GLY A 109 -16.69 -29.46 -10.03
C GLY A 109 -15.50 -28.58 -10.32
N SER A 110 -14.28 -29.03 -10.01
CA SER A 110 -13.10 -28.31 -10.47
C SER A 110 -12.79 -28.61 -11.95
N CYS A 111 -12.07 -27.70 -12.59
CA CYS A 111 -11.51 -27.90 -13.93
C CYS A 111 -10.01 -27.55 -13.93
N ILE A 112 -9.28 -28.06 -14.93
CA ILE A 112 -7.88 -27.68 -15.13
C ILE A 112 -7.84 -26.38 -15.92
N HIS A 113 -7.24 -25.33 -15.36
CA HIS A 113 -7.01 -24.04 -15.99
C HIS A 113 -5.51 -23.72 -16.01
N GLY A 114 -4.84 -24.08 -17.11
CA GLY A 114 -3.39 -23.92 -17.24
C GLY A 114 -2.62 -24.71 -16.16
N PRO A 115 -1.80 -24.04 -15.32
CA PRO A 115 -1.10 -24.69 -14.20
C PRO A 115 -1.99 -24.89 -12.96
N CYS A 116 -3.19 -24.30 -12.93
CA CYS A 116 -4.06 -24.28 -11.76
C CYS A 116 -5.25 -25.25 -11.91
N ILE A 117 -5.89 -25.51 -10.77
CA ILE A 117 -7.18 -26.16 -10.65
C ILE A 117 -8.19 -25.08 -10.26
N SER A 118 -9.15 -24.79 -11.13
CA SER A 118 -10.15 -23.74 -10.90
C SER A 118 -11.45 -24.33 -10.41
N ASP A 119 -12.17 -23.60 -9.56
CA ASP A 119 -13.54 -23.96 -9.18
C ASP A 119 -14.54 -23.71 -10.33
N LYS A 120 -15.79 -24.20 -10.21
CA LYS A 120 -16.82 -24.04 -11.27
C LYS A 120 -17.08 -22.59 -11.70
N ASN A 121 -16.76 -21.64 -10.84
CA ASN A 121 -17.06 -20.23 -11.04
C ASN A 121 -15.84 -19.40 -11.46
N ASP A 122 -14.67 -20.03 -11.68
CA ASP A 122 -13.39 -19.38 -11.94
C ASP A 122 -13.07 -18.26 -10.92
N ARG A 123 -13.48 -18.48 -9.67
CA ARG A 123 -13.23 -17.56 -8.54
C ARG A 123 -12.02 -17.96 -7.74
N ILE A 124 -11.67 -19.25 -7.73
CA ILE A 124 -10.55 -19.79 -6.97
C ILE A 124 -9.65 -20.57 -7.90
N ASP A 125 -8.41 -20.12 -8.04
CA ASP A 125 -7.37 -20.81 -8.80
C ASP A 125 -6.38 -21.44 -7.83
N LEU A 126 -6.41 -22.77 -7.73
CA LEU A 126 -5.52 -23.54 -6.87
C LEU A 126 -4.27 -24.00 -7.63
N ALA A 127 -3.11 -23.48 -7.23
CA ALA A 127 -1.80 -23.95 -7.66
C ALA A 127 -1.19 -24.91 -6.64
N ILE A 128 -0.74 -26.07 -7.10
CA ILE A 128 0.04 -27.02 -6.30
C ILE A 128 1.52 -26.71 -6.48
N CYS A 129 2.18 -26.32 -5.40
CA CYS A 129 3.54 -25.82 -5.43
C CYS A 129 4.47 -26.69 -4.59
N ILE A 130 5.71 -26.84 -5.05
CA ILE A 130 6.79 -27.42 -4.26
C ILE A 130 7.76 -26.31 -3.88
N HIS A 131 8.09 -26.24 -2.60
CA HIS A 131 9.00 -25.21 -2.11
C HIS A 131 10.45 -25.48 -2.56
N CYS A 132 11.08 -24.48 -3.19
CA CYS A 132 12.52 -24.45 -3.40
C CYS A 132 13.14 -23.35 -2.53
N LYS A 133 14.16 -23.71 -1.73
CA LYS A 133 14.85 -22.76 -0.84
C LYS A 133 15.84 -21.86 -1.57
N LYS A 134 16.33 -22.28 -2.73
CA LYS A 134 17.32 -21.54 -3.52
C LYS A 134 16.65 -20.94 -4.75
N TRP A 135 17.09 -19.74 -5.11
CA TRP A 135 16.74 -19.16 -6.41
C TRP A 135 17.47 -19.91 -7.51
N ILE A 136 16.77 -20.22 -8.60
CA ILE A 136 17.41 -20.74 -9.81
C ILE A 136 18.37 -19.70 -10.39
N SER A 137 19.51 -20.16 -10.89
CA SER A 137 20.55 -19.31 -11.51
C SER A 137 20.00 -18.31 -12.56
N SER A 138 19.00 -18.70 -13.34
CA SER A 138 18.34 -17.81 -14.32
C SER A 138 17.54 -16.66 -13.69
N ALA A 139 17.01 -16.86 -12.47
CA ALA A 139 16.29 -15.83 -11.71
C ALA A 139 17.24 -14.92 -10.92
N VAL A 140 18.43 -15.39 -10.56
CA VAL A 140 19.43 -14.58 -9.84
C VAL A 140 19.75 -13.30 -10.63
N GLN A 141 19.92 -13.40 -11.95
CA GLN A 141 20.17 -12.23 -12.79
C GLN A 141 19.04 -11.20 -12.73
N TRP A 142 17.78 -11.62 -12.54
CA TRP A 142 16.65 -10.70 -12.40
C TRP A 142 16.64 -9.98 -11.06
N ILE A 143 17.00 -10.68 -9.99
CA ILE A 143 17.08 -10.10 -8.65
C ILE A 143 18.23 -9.09 -8.57
N THR A 144 19.36 -9.40 -9.22
CA THR A 144 20.54 -8.52 -9.22
C THR A 144 20.50 -7.43 -10.29
N ARG A 145 19.47 -7.39 -11.16
CA ARG A 145 19.30 -6.38 -12.22
C ARG A 145 18.97 -4.97 -11.71
N SER A 146 18.97 -4.74 -10.40
CA SER A 146 18.70 -3.45 -9.77
C SER A 146 19.82 -2.42 -10.07
N ASN A 147 19.89 -1.94 -11.31
CA ASN A 147 20.59 -0.72 -11.64
C ASN A 147 19.73 0.47 -11.14
N ASN A 148 20.01 0.88 -9.90
CA ASN A 148 19.77 2.22 -9.32
C ASN A 148 18.34 2.68 -8.98
N SER A 149 17.53 1.93 -8.20
CA SER A 149 16.58 2.50 -7.19
C SER A 149 15.46 1.55 -6.75
N TRP A 150 15.30 0.37 -7.36
CA TRP A 150 14.22 -0.52 -6.95
C TRP A 150 14.48 -2.01 -7.27
N PRO A 151 14.23 -2.93 -6.32
CA PRO A 151 14.00 -2.68 -4.89
C PRO A 151 15.29 -2.17 -4.21
N ASN A 152 15.17 -1.31 -3.18
CA ASN A 152 16.35 -0.87 -2.42
C ASN A 152 17.00 -2.09 -1.76
N GLN A 153 18.33 -2.21 -1.87
CA GLN A 153 19.14 -3.36 -1.42
C GLN A 153 19.02 -3.71 0.07
N ILE A 154 18.32 -2.88 0.86
CA ILE A 154 18.02 -3.11 2.28
C ILE A 154 16.83 -4.07 2.48
N PHE A 155 16.03 -4.33 1.44
CA PHE A 155 14.95 -5.31 1.48
C PHE A 155 15.41 -6.66 0.94
N ASN A 156 16.15 -7.41 1.75
CA ASN A 156 16.05 -8.87 1.63
C ASN A 156 14.58 -9.22 1.86
N PHE A 157 13.91 -9.70 0.82
CA PHE A 157 12.49 -10.01 0.76
C PHE A 157 12.05 -10.88 1.95
N ASP A 158 11.55 -10.25 3.00
CA ASP A 158 10.64 -10.86 3.96
C ASP A 158 9.23 -10.42 3.58
N VAL A 159 8.48 -11.35 2.97
CA VAL A 159 7.11 -11.14 2.47
C VAL A 159 6.09 -11.22 3.61
N SER A 160 6.54 -11.21 4.87
CA SER A 160 5.64 -11.00 6.02
C SER A 160 5.27 -9.51 6.14
N ILE A 161 4.34 -9.08 5.27
CA ILE A 161 3.24 -8.14 5.59
C ILE A 161 3.57 -7.19 6.78
N TRP A 162 4.25 -6.07 6.48
CA TRP A 162 4.31 -4.82 7.28
C TRP A 162 5.15 -4.75 8.57
N ASN A 163 6.47 -4.94 8.51
CA ASN A 163 7.38 -4.40 9.54
C ASN A 163 8.22 -3.23 8.99
N PHE A 164 7.89 -1.99 9.38
CA PHE A 164 8.72 -0.80 9.13
C PHE A 164 9.46 -0.39 10.41
N PRO A 165 10.74 -0.02 10.29
CA PRO A 165 11.05 1.41 10.20
C PRO A 165 11.88 1.75 8.97
N ILE A 166 11.58 2.89 8.34
CA ILE A 166 12.35 3.49 7.25
C ILE A 166 12.91 4.82 7.74
N GLU A 167 14.23 5.02 7.59
CA GLU A 167 14.89 6.32 7.65
C GLU A 167 15.22 6.84 6.24
N PRO A 168 15.25 8.16 6.02
CA PRO A 168 15.39 8.75 4.69
C PRO A 168 16.85 8.87 4.21
N ASP A 169 17.14 8.40 3.00
CA ASP A 169 18.43 8.55 2.33
C ASP A 169 18.69 9.94 1.74
N THR A 170 19.96 10.34 1.76
CA THR A 170 20.52 11.61 1.28
C THR A 170 20.56 11.80 -0.25
N LEU A 171 20.25 10.76 -1.04
CA LEU A 171 20.48 10.76 -2.50
C LEU A 171 19.51 11.67 -3.27
N TYR A 172 18.25 11.75 -2.85
CA TYR A 172 17.18 12.45 -3.58
C TYR A 172 17.28 13.99 -3.52
N VAL A 173 17.92 14.54 -2.49
CA VAL A 173 18.03 16.01 -2.30
C VAL A 173 18.89 16.64 -3.41
N LYS A 174 19.91 15.92 -3.90
CA LYS A 174 20.86 16.45 -4.89
C LYS A 174 20.28 16.57 -6.31
N GLU A 175 19.42 15.64 -6.73
CA GLU A 175 18.76 15.73 -8.05
C GLU A 175 17.71 16.84 -8.09
N VAL A 176 17.00 17.06 -6.99
CA VAL A 176 16.00 18.14 -6.86
C VAL A 176 16.67 19.50 -6.86
N GLU A 177 17.80 19.66 -6.16
CA GLU A 177 18.60 20.88 -6.27
C GLU A 177 19.03 21.16 -7.71
N LYS A 178 19.39 20.13 -8.48
CA LYS A 178 19.78 20.27 -9.88
C LYS A 178 18.62 20.75 -10.75
N ILE A 179 17.43 20.17 -10.59
CA ILE A 179 16.21 20.56 -11.33
C ILE A 179 15.75 21.98 -10.97
N LEU A 180 15.80 22.34 -9.69
CA LEU A 180 15.42 23.69 -9.25
C LEU A 180 16.45 24.73 -9.69
N LYS A 181 17.76 24.45 -9.58
CA LYS A 181 18.82 25.34 -10.08
C LYS A 181 18.72 25.52 -11.60
N SER A 182 18.39 24.48 -12.37
CA SER A 182 18.24 24.60 -13.83
C SER A 182 16.98 25.38 -14.26
N LYS A 183 15.91 25.36 -13.45
CA LYS A 183 14.67 26.08 -13.75
C LYS A 183 14.62 27.51 -13.21
N ILE A 184 15.28 27.79 -12.08
CA ILE A 184 15.38 29.14 -11.49
C ILE A 184 16.19 30.08 -12.40
N PHE A 185 17.21 29.57 -13.10
CA PHE A 185 18.04 30.38 -14.02
C PHE A 185 17.30 30.86 -15.29
N TYR A 186 16.12 30.32 -15.60
CA TYR A 186 15.33 30.70 -16.78
C TYR A 186 14.23 31.75 -16.49
N CYS A 187 14.02 32.15 -15.23
CA CYS A 187 13.01 33.14 -14.84
C CYS A 187 13.56 34.58 -14.78
N GLY A 188 14.51 34.92 -15.66
CA GLY A 188 15.18 36.22 -15.67
C GLY A 188 14.43 37.33 -16.38
N ASP A 189 13.52 37.04 -17.33
CA ASP A 189 12.84 38.08 -18.09
C ASP A 189 11.47 37.64 -18.65
N PHE A 190 10.57 38.63 -18.70
CA PHE A 190 9.29 38.74 -19.42
C PHE A 190 7.94 38.48 -18.71
N THR A 191 7.18 39.59 -18.68
CA THR A 191 5.75 39.70 -19.01
C THR A 191 5.43 38.94 -20.30
N LEU A 192 4.76 37.79 -20.22
CA LEU A 192 4.03 37.13 -21.32
C LEU A 192 3.09 36.05 -20.77
N SER A 193 2.10 35.69 -21.58
CA SER A 193 0.85 34.97 -21.29
C SER A 193 0.93 33.81 -20.28
N VAL A 194 -0.10 33.76 -19.44
CA VAL A 194 -0.31 32.83 -18.33
C VAL A 194 -0.61 31.42 -18.85
N ASP A 195 0.43 30.61 -19.01
CA ASP A 195 0.32 29.14 -19.03
C ASP A 195 0.34 28.62 -17.58
N GLU A 196 -0.42 27.57 -17.26
CA GLU A 196 -0.62 27.07 -15.89
C GLU A 196 0.69 26.63 -15.23
N SER A 197 1.66 26.19 -16.04
CA SER A 197 3.03 25.88 -15.58
C SER A 197 3.78 27.11 -15.07
N ASN A 198 3.49 28.31 -15.61
CA ASN A 198 4.12 29.57 -15.20
C ASN A 198 3.53 30.09 -13.87
N VAL A 199 2.20 30.09 -13.69
CA VAL A 199 1.58 30.49 -12.38
C VAL A 199 2.09 29.62 -11.24
N PHE A 200 2.25 28.33 -11.53
CA PHE A 200 2.73 27.33 -10.60
C PHE A 200 4.18 27.58 -10.16
N ASN A 201 5.09 27.83 -11.11
CA ASN A 201 6.49 28.16 -10.81
C ASN A 201 6.61 29.51 -10.09
N THR A 202 5.82 30.52 -10.48
CA THR A 202 5.84 31.84 -9.84
C THR A 202 5.38 31.78 -8.39
N ARG A 203 4.32 31.00 -8.06
CA ARG A 203 3.86 30.85 -6.66
C ARG A 203 4.86 30.08 -5.80
N ILE A 204 5.55 29.08 -6.33
CA ILE A 204 6.60 28.35 -5.58
C ILE A 204 7.78 29.27 -5.31
N ILE A 205 8.25 29.98 -6.33
CA ILE A 205 9.37 30.93 -6.19
C ILE A 205 8.99 32.04 -5.20
N GLN A 206 7.77 32.58 -5.28
CA GLN A 206 7.26 33.54 -4.29
C GLN A 206 7.16 32.94 -2.88
N THR A 207 6.63 31.73 -2.71
CA THR A 207 6.49 31.09 -1.39
C THR A 207 7.86 30.82 -0.74
N VAL A 208 8.82 30.28 -1.52
CA VAL A 208 10.19 30.03 -1.07
C VAL A 208 10.91 31.34 -0.76
N SER A 209 10.72 32.37 -1.58
CA SER A 209 11.37 33.68 -1.41
C SER A 209 10.77 34.50 -0.26
N CYS A 210 9.46 34.41 -0.02
CA CYS A 210 8.77 35.19 1.01
C CYS A 210 8.86 34.57 2.42
N HIS A 211 9.03 33.24 2.54
CA HIS A 211 8.87 32.58 3.85
C HIS A 211 10.12 31.94 4.45
N GLN A 212 11.31 32.07 3.84
CA GLN A 212 12.55 31.40 4.30
C GLN A 212 12.37 29.87 4.49
N SER A 213 11.34 29.27 3.90
CA SER A 213 11.11 27.84 3.92
C SER A 213 12.21 27.15 3.11
N SER A 214 12.72 26.04 3.62
CA SER A 214 13.78 25.31 2.91
C SER A 214 13.24 24.78 1.58
N ILE A 215 14.07 24.76 0.53
CA ILE A 215 13.76 24.12 -0.75
C ILE A 215 13.23 22.68 -0.55
N LYS A 216 13.73 22.01 0.48
CA LYS A 216 13.30 20.67 0.89
C LYS A 216 11.82 20.62 1.29
N ASP A 217 11.30 21.63 1.98
CA ASP A 217 9.89 21.68 2.41
C ASP A 217 8.95 21.97 1.24
N ALA A 218 9.35 22.85 0.32
CA ALA A 218 8.60 23.10 -0.92
C ALA A 218 8.54 21.84 -1.81
N TYR A 219 9.65 21.10 -1.92
CA TYR A 219 9.68 19.83 -2.63
C TYR A 219 8.78 18.77 -1.99
N LYS A 220 8.83 18.61 -0.66
CA LYS A 220 7.94 17.68 0.06
C LYS A 220 6.48 18.00 -0.18
N PHE A 221 6.11 19.27 -0.08
CA PHE A 221 4.74 19.73 -0.37
C PHE A 221 4.34 19.39 -1.82
N PHE A 222 5.21 19.66 -2.78
CA PHE A 222 4.94 19.36 -4.19
C PHE A 222 4.77 17.86 -4.46
N MET A 223 5.70 17.03 -3.99
CA MET A 223 5.60 15.58 -4.15
C MET A 223 4.34 15.05 -3.50
N SER A 224 4.03 15.54 -2.29
CA SER A 224 2.79 15.20 -1.58
C SER A 224 1.56 15.50 -2.44
N LYS A 225 1.46 16.73 -2.96
CA LYS A 225 0.37 17.18 -3.83
C LYS A 225 0.29 16.41 -5.15
N TRP A 226 1.40 16.16 -5.82
CA TRP A 226 1.43 15.45 -7.10
C TRP A 226 0.99 13.98 -6.96
N CYS A 227 1.50 13.31 -5.94
CA CYS A 227 1.07 11.95 -5.61
C CYS A 227 -0.40 11.92 -5.18
N HIS A 228 -0.89 12.99 -4.54
CA HIS A 228 -2.29 13.16 -4.19
C HIS A 228 -3.20 13.23 -5.41
N GLU A 229 -2.93 14.16 -6.34
CA GLU A 229 -3.69 14.30 -7.59
C GLU A 229 -3.75 12.98 -8.35
N ARG A 230 -2.63 12.23 -8.41
CA ARG A 230 -2.61 10.91 -9.07
C ARG A 230 -3.39 9.83 -8.33
N ALA A 231 -3.41 9.86 -7.00
CA ALA A 231 -4.17 8.89 -6.21
C ALA A 231 -5.69 9.15 -6.24
N GLN A 232 -6.11 10.38 -6.49
CA GLN A 232 -7.53 10.75 -6.59
C GLN A 232 -8.16 10.29 -7.90
N VAL A 233 -7.39 10.22 -8.99
CA VAL A 233 -7.88 9.88 -10.35
C VAL A 233 -8.18 8.38 -10.52
N ILE A 234 -8.08 7.54 -9.48
CA ILE A 234 -8.40 6.12 -9.63
C ILE A 234 -9.91 6.01 -9.94
N PRO A 235 -10.29 5.62 -11.17
CA PRO A 235 -11.68 5.49 -11.52
C PRO A 235 -12.16 4.14 -10.98
N LEU A 236 -12.49 4.11 -9.69
CA LEU A 236 -13.01 2.90 -9.05
C LEU A 236 -14.43 2.58 -9.54
N CYS A 237 -15.19 3.61 -9.95
CA CYS A 237 -16.61 3.49 -10.28
C CYS A 237 -16.94 3.38 -11.79
N SER A 238 -15.96 3.45 -12.73
CA SER A 238 -16.29 3.39 -14.16
C SER A 238 -16.61 1.96 -14.62
N THR A 239 -17.88 1.67 -14.92
CA THR A 239 -18.43 0.37 -15.36
C THR A 239 -17.79 -0.24 -16.62
N LEU A 240 -16.83 0.44 -17.25
CA LEU A 240 -16.27 0.13 -18.57
C LEU A 240 -14.81 -0.37 -18.58
N GLY A 241 -14.19 -0.59 -17.41
CA GLY A 241 -12.80 -1.05 -17.33
C GLY A 241 -12.63 -2.55 -17.04
N ASN A 242 -11.74 -3.24 -17.75
CA ASN A 242 -11.25 -4.59 -17.41
C ASN A 242 -10.63 -4.59 -15.99
N ASN A 243 -10.97 -5.57 -15.14
CA ASN A 243 -10.43 -5.70 -13.77
C ASN A 243 -8.92 -5.62 -13.70
N LYS A 244 -8.22 -6.19 -14.69
CA LYS A 244 -6.76 -6.14 -14.79
C LYS A 244 -6.24 -4.70 -14.87
N TYR A 245 -6.95 -3.83 -15.58
CA TYR A 245 -6.61 -2.42 -15.67
C TYR A 245 -6.86 -1.71 -14.32
N ARG A 246 -8.00 -1.96 -13.67
CA ARG A 246 -8.31 -1.41 -12.35
C ARG A 246 -7.28 -1.83 -11.30
N TYR A 247 -6.93 -3.10 -11.28
CA TYR A 247 -5.88 -3.66 -10.42
C TYR A 247 -4.53 -2.97 -10.67
N ARG A 248 -4.13 -2.82 -11.93
CA ARG A 248 -2.89 -2.12 -12.29
C ARG A 248 -2.90 -0.65 -11.84
N GLN A 249 -4.02 0.04 -12.00
CA GLN A 249 -4.18 1.42 -11.52
C GLN A 249 -4.12 1.50 -10.00
N TYR A 250 -4.80 0.60 -9.30
CA TYR A 250 -4.72 0.50 -7.84
C TYR A 250 -3.28 0.32 -7.36
N LYS A 251 -2.53 -0.63 -7.93
CA LYS A 251 -1.12 -0.86 -7.57
C LYS A 251 -0.24 0.35 -7.91
N CYS A 252 -0.47 1.01 -9.04
CA CYS A 252 0.24 2.22 -9.43
C CYS A 252 0.02 3.36 -8.43
N SER A 253 -1.24 3.59 -8.03
CA SER A 253 -1.58 4.62 -7.05
C SER A 253 -1.09 4.28 -5.66
N LEU A 254 -1.23 3.04 -5.20
CA LEU A 254 -0.67 2.60 -3.92
C LEU A 254 0.86 2.79 -3.90
N SER A 255 1.56 2.39 -4.96
CA SER A 255 3.02 2.61 -5.08
C SER A 255 3.39 4.09 -5.02
N THR A 256 2.62 4.94 -5.74
CA THR A 256 2.78 6.40 -5.71
C THR A 256 2.55 6.97 -4.30
N LEU A 257 1.50 6.54 -3.61
CA LEU A 257 1.20 6.95 -2.23
C LEU A 257 2.25 6.48 -1.22
N LEU A 258 2.79 5.27 -1.39
CA LEU A 258 3.85 4.77 -0.52
C LEU A 258 5.16 5.57 -0.69
N LYS A 259 5.44 6.08 -1.90
CA LYS A 259 6.56 7.02 -2.11
C LYS A 259 6.34 8.37 -1.41
N ASN A 260 5.09 8.78 -1.19
CA ASN A 260 4.77 9.98 -0.42
C ASN A 260 5.11 9.88 1.07
N LEU A 261 5.13 8.67 1.64
CA LEU A 261 5.40 8.46 3.07
C LEU A 261 6.76 9.02 3.50
N TYR A 262 7.72 9.12 2.59
CA TYR A 262 9.04 9.70 2.83
C TYR A 262 9.01 11.21 3.06
N HIS A 263 8.07 11.89 2.43
CA HIS A 263 7.98 13.34 2.46
C HIS A 263 7.11 13.80 3.62
N ASP A 264 6.03 13.05 3.86
CA ASP A 264 4.99 13.47 4.76
C ASP A 264 4.28 12.28 5.43
N ALA A 265 4.85 11.80 6.54
CA ALA A 265 4.47 10.51 7.09
C ALA A 265 2.98 10.45 7.45
N VAL A 266 2.45 11.40 8.22
CA VAL A 266 1.06 11.33 8.70
C VAL A 266 0.04 11.44 7.55
N SER A 267 0.20 12.37 6.62
CA SER A 267 -0.75 12.62 5.53
C SER A 267 -0.62 11.54 4.48
N GLY A 268 0.61 11.09 4.19
CA GLY A 268 0.86 9.95 3.33
C GLY A 268 0.17 8.70 3.87
N TRP A 269 0.27 8.43 5.19
CA TRP A 269 -0.46 7.31 5.80
C TRP A 269 -1.97 7.49 5.72
N LEU A 270 -2.48 8.70 5.97
CA LEU A 270 -3.90 8.97 5.86
C LEU A 270 -4.40 8.85 4.42
N MET A 271 -3.60 9.22 3.42
CA MET A 271 -3.94 9.04 2.00
C MET A 271 -3.95 7.56 1.60
N VAL A 272 -2.99 6.76 2.11
CA VAL A 272 -3.00 5.30 1.94
C VAL A 272 -4.25 4.72 2.61
N ALA A 273 -4.61 5.17 3.82
CA ALA A 273 -5.85 4.77 4.48
C ALA A 273 -7.10 5.15 3.68
N SER A 274 -7.14 6.35 3.09
CA SER A 274 -8.25 6.79 2.23
C SER A 274 -8.37 5.92 0.98
N LEU A 275 -7.25 5.47 0.39
CA LEU A 275 -7.27 4.50 -0.70
C LEU A 275 -7.86 3.15 -0.26
N PHE A 276 -7.47 2.64 0.91
CA PHE A 276 -8.05 1.42 1.46
C PHE A 276 -9.54 1.57 1.78
N TYR A 277 -9.95 2.72 2.33
CA TYR A 277 -11.36 3.05 2.55
C TYR A 277 -12.15 3.02 1.24
N LYS A 278 -11.66 3.71 0.19
CA LYS A 278 -12.29 3.76 -1.14
C LYS A 278 -12.38 2.39 -1.82
N THR A 279 -11.53 1.45 -1.44
CA THR A 279 -11.53 0.07 -1.95
C THR A 279 -12.23 -0.91 -1.02
N ASN A 280 -13.06 -0.43 -0.08
CA ASN A 280 -13.82 -1.21 0.89
C ASN A 280 -12.97 -2.05 1.86
N GLN A 281 -11.68 -1.75 1.99
CA GLN A 281 -10.74 -2.44 2.88
C GLN A 281 -10.68 -1.76 4.26
N TYR A 282 -11.83 -1.59 4.91
CA TYR A 282 -11.98 -0.79 6.12
C TYR A 282 -11.07 -1.24 7.27
N SER A 283 -10.89 -2.54 7.49
CA SER A 283 -10.00 -3.05 8.55
C SER A 283 -8.53 -2.68 8.32
N LYS A 284 -8.06 -2.69 7.06
CA LYS A 284 -6.70 -2.24 6.72
C LYS A 284 -6.56 -0.72 6.88
N ALA A 285 -7.57 0.03 6.45
CA ALA A 285 -7.63 1.47 6.66
C ALA A 285 -7.55 1.82 8.16
N LEU A 286 -8.33 1.15 9.01
CA LEU A 286 -8.31 1.34 10.47
C LEU A 286 -6.92 1.12 11.08
N ASN A 287 -6.21 0.05 10.70
CA ASN A 287 -4.85 -0.19 11.20
C ASN A 287 -3.89 0.95 10.83
N ILE A 288 -3.98 1.45 9.60
CA ILE A 288 -3.15 2.56 9.13
C ILE A 288 -3.54 3.87 9.80
N ILE A 289 -4.84 4.12 10.01
CA ILE A 289 -5.34 5.31 10.71
C ILE A 289 -4.86 5.31 12.16
N MET A 290 -4.97 4.18 12.87
CA MET A 290 -4.46 4.05 14.23
C MET A 290 -2.95 4.27 14.30
N TYR A 291 -2.20 3.75 13.33
CA TYR A 291 -0.78 4.05 13.20
C TYR A 291 -0.54 5.55 12.95
N ALA A 292 -1.25 6.18 12.02
CA ALA A 292 -1.13 7.62 11.74
C ALA A 292 -1.43 8.47 12.97
N ILE A 293 -2.54 8.19 13.68
CA ILE A 293 -2.92 8.84 14.94
C ILE A 293 -1.83 8.63 16.00
N SER A 294 -1.26 7.43 16.13
CA SER A 294 -0.16 7.18 17.07
C SER A 294 1.10 7.99 16.75
N LYS A 295 1.31 8.34 15.47
CA LYS A 295 2.41 9.21 15.03
C LYS A 295 2.06 10.69 15.11
N CYS A 296 0.79 11.04 15.24
CA CYS A 296 0.33 12.36 15.68
C CYS A 296 0.55 12.53 17.19
N THR A 297 1.78 12.39 17.69
CA THR A 297 2.08 12.73 19.08
C THR A 297 1.91 14.23 19.29
N VAL A 298 1.51 14.63 20.50
CA VAL A 298 1.41 16.05 20.89
C VAL A 298 2.76 16.76 20.68
N GLU A 299 3.88 16.05 20.84
CA GLU A 299 5.26 16.51 20.59
C GLU A 299 5.63 16.64 19.10
N LYS A 300 4.87 16.03 18.18
CA LYS A 300 5.01 16.21 16.72
C LYS A 300 4.01 17.22 16.16
N LEU A 301 2.91 17.43 16.86
CA LEU A 301 1.98 18.54 16.67
C LEU A 301 2.52 19.86 17.26
N TYR A 302 3.44 19.79 18.23
CA TYR A 302 4.17 20.90 18.82
C TYR A 302 5.64 20.52 19.01
N PHE A 303 6.55 21.05 18.19
CA PHE A 303 7.98 20.81 18.37
C PHE A 303 8.46 21.41 19.71
N ASN A 304 8.83 20.50 20.63
CA ASN A 304 9.63 20.61 21.86
C ASN A 304 9.39 21.81 22.79
N MET A 305 8.87 21.57 24.01
CA MET A 305 9.20 22.37 25.21
C MET A 305 8.75 21.69 26.51
N THR A 306 9.52 21.89 27.59
CA THR A 306 9.17 21.43 28.95
C THR A 306 8.24 22.42 29.65
N LEU A 307 7.59 22.03 30.75
CA LEU A 307 6.56 22.83 31.42
C LEU A 307 7.04 24.24 31.84
N SER A 308 8.33 24.44 32.12
CA SER A 308 8.89 25.75 32.44
C SER A 308 9.02 26.67 31.22
N ASP A 309 9.14 26.10 30.02
CA ASP A 309 9.29 26.86 28.79
C ASP A 309 7.96 27.43 28.28
N ILE A 310 6.83 26.83 28.67
CA ILE A 310 5.47 27.30 28.35
C ILE A 310 5.22 28.69 28.95
N HIS A 311 5.73 28.95 30.16
CA HIS A 311 5.53 30.23 30.83
C HIS A 311 6.38 31.37 30.22
N TYR A 312 7.61 31.06 29.79
CA TYR A 312 8.50 32.02 29.15
C TYR A 312 8.07 32.35 27.70
N GLN A 313 7.47 31.39 26.99
CA GLN A 313 6.96 31.62 25.63
C GLN A 313 5.55 32.21 25.59
N LEU A 314 4.72 32.11 26.64
CA LEU A 314 3.47 32.88 26.73
C LEU A 314 3.73 34.40 26.71
N LEU A 315 4.81 34.84 27.37
CA LEU A 315 5.30 36.22 27.33
C LEU A 315 5.92 36.60 25.97
N LYS A 316 6.48 35.64 25.24
CA LYS A 316 6.99 35.86 23.87
C LYS A 316 5.91 35.77 22.79
N LEU A 317 4.81 35.06 23.03
CA LEU A 317 3.66 34.91 22.12
C LEU A 317 2.94 36.24 21.86
N GLN A 318 3.03 37.21 22.78
CA GLN A 318 2.59 38.59 22.51
C GLN A 318 3.50 39.35 21.53
N LEU A 319 4.74 38.88 21.30
CA LEU A 319 5.74 39.51 20.42
C LEU A 319 5.95 38.78 19.08
N PHE A 320 5.41 37.56 18.91
CA PHE A 320 5.63 36.72 17.71
C PHE A 320 4.43 36.72 16.73
N LYS A 321 4.10 37.90 16.19
CA LYS A 321 3.14 38.05 15.08
C LYS A 321 3.72 37.67 13.70
N GLU A 322 5.01 37.34 13.60
CA GLU A 322 5.69 37.17 12.31
C GLU A 322 6.55 35.89 12.25
N LYS A 323 6.10 34.96 11.40
CA LYS A 323 6.70 33.69 10.90
C LYS A 323 6.40 32.38 11.67
N SER A 324 6.27 31.22 11.01
CA SER A 324 6.48 30.88 9.60
C SER A 324 5.37 29.98 9.05
N PHE A 325 5.02 30.22 7.79
CA PHE A 325 4.16 29.39 6.94
C PHE A 325 4.54 27.90 6.96
N GLY A 326 5.79 27.56 7.33
CA GLY A 326 6.29 26.18 7.48
C GLY A 326 5.68 25.39 8.65
N CYS A 327 5.29 26.04 9.76
CA CYS A 327 4.54 25.37 10.83
C CYS A 327 3.07 25.15 10.42
N MET A 328 2.52 26.05 9.61
CA MET A 328 1.17 25.91 9.04
C MET A 328 1.14 24.79 7.98
N LEU A 329 2.20 24.59 7.20
CA LEU A 329 2.36 23.47 6.25
C LEU A 329 2.52 22.09 6.93
N LYS A 330 3.01 22.04 8.18
CA LYS A 330 3.01 20.81 9.00
C LYS A 330 1.62 20.44 9.53
N ILE A 331 0.65 21.36 9.46
CA ILE A 331 -0.77 21.01 9.53
C ILE A 331 -1.12 20.44 8.15
N MET A 332 -0.68 19.21 7.96
CA MET A 332 -0.59 18.59 6.64
C MET A 332 -1.98 18.42 6.05
N LEU A 333 -2.08 18.92 4.82
CA LEU A 333 -3.24 18.95 3.96
C LEU A 333 -3.55 17.53 3.55
N VAL A 334 -4.60 16.95 4.11
CA VAL A 334 -4.96 15.57 3.71
C VAL A 334 -5.77 15.55 2.42
N ASP A 335 -6.37 16.66 2.00
CA ASP A 335 -7.29 16.56 0.87
C ASP A 335 -7.78 17.87 0.27
N ASN A 336 -7.91 17.88 -1.06
CA ASN A 336 -8.85 18.76 -1.78
C ASN A 336 -10.25 18.13 -1.89
N SER A 337 -10.65 17.31 -0.93
CA SER A 337 -11.97 16.71 -0.95
C SER A 337 -13.02 17.71 -0.52
N THR A 338 -13.99 17.92 -1.40
CA THR A 338 -15.24 18.55 -1.01
C THR A 338 -16.19 17.45 -0.59
N PHE A 339 -16.53 17.36 0.69
CA PHE A 339 -17.58 16.46 1.12
C PHE A 339 -18.94 17.10 0.79
N GLN A 340 -19.74 16.43 -0.05
CA GLN A 340 -21.14 16.82 -0.27
C GLN A 340 -22.01 16.19 0.82
N ILE A 341 -23.00 16.94 1.31
CA ILE A 341 -23.85 16.57 2.45
C ILE A 341 -25.02 15.65 2.05
N ASN A 342 -25.08 15.16 0.81
CA ASN A 342 -26.23 14.41 0.31
C ASN A 342 -25.88 12.94 0.01
N SER A 343 -26.72 12.04 0.52
CA SER A 343 -26.73 10.56 0.39
C SER A 343 -25.76 9.78 1.30
N ALA A 344 -25.99 8.47 1.39
CA ALA A 344 -25.64 7.53 2.47
C ALA A 344 -24.12 7.34 2.78
N LEU A 345 -23.27 8.20 2.22
CA LEU A 345 -21.82 8.15 2.17
C LEU A 345 -21.32 6.75 1.83
N THR A 346 -21.82 6.20 0.72
CA THR A 346 -21.09 5.10 0.09
C THR A 346 -19.65 5.56 -0.23
N PRO A 347 -18.64 4.68 -0.26
CA PRO A 347 -17.27 5.08 -0.58
C PRO A 347 -17.13 5.81 -1.93
N ASP A 348 -18.09 5.58 -2.83
CA ASP A 348 -18.23 6.25 -4.12
C ASP A 348 -18.78 7.70 -4.02
N GLU A 349 -19.45 8.05 -2.93
CA GLU A 349 -20.04 9.38 -2.66
C GLU A 349 -19.07 10.36 -1.98
N ILE A 350 -17.86 9.92 -1.61
CA ILE A 350 -16.73 10.85 -1.37
C ILE A 350 -16.27 11.35 -2.74
N GLN A 351 -17.14 12.10 -3.41
CA GLN A 351 -16.84 12.79 -4.65
C GLN A 351 -15.97 13.99 -4.31
N MET A 352 -14.68 13.80 -4.54
CA MET A 352 -13.71 14.89 -4.54
C MET A 352 -14.00 15.73 -5.79
N ASN A 353 -14.89 16.72 -5.67
CA ASN A 353 -15.07 17.67 -6.76
C ASN A 353 -13.74 18.37 -7.00
N GLU A 354 -13.40 18.55 -8.26
CA GLU A 354 -12.29 19.39 -8.74
C GLU A 354 -12.59 20.86 -8.43
N SER A 355 -12.65 21.19 -7.16
CA SER A 355 -12.62 22.56 -6.69
C SER A 355 -11.20 23.06 -6.94
N ASN A 356 -11.05 24.05 -7.82
CA ASN A 356 -9.78 24.76 -8.05
C ASN A 356 -9.22 25.43 -6.77
N ARG A 357 -10.00 25.49 -5.68
CA ARG A 357 -9.53 25.95 -4.38
C ARG A 357 -9.01 24.79 -3.56
N VAL A 358 -7.74 24.91 -3.16
CA VAL A 358 -7.12 24.02 -2.21
C VAL A 358 -7.86 24.14 -0.88
N ARG A 359 -8.44 23.04 -0.40
CA ARG A 359 -9.07 22.98 0.91
C ARG A 359 -8.11 22.32 1.89
N CYS A 360 -8.12 22.79 3.11
CA CYS A 360 -7.14 22.40 4.10
C CYS A 360 -7.86 21.72 5.26
N LEU A 361 -7.70 20.40 5.38
CA LEU A 361 -8.22 19.64 6.52
C LEU A 361 -7.07 19.28 7.47
N PRO A 362 -7.20 19.58 8.78
CA PRO A 362 -6.22 19.16 9.76
C PRO A 362 -6.10 17.63 9.77
N SER A 363 -4.88 17.11 9.63
CA SER A 363 -4.63 15.66 9.57
C SER A 363 -5.27 14.87 10.71
N THR A 364 -5.22 15.39 11.94
CA THR A 364 -5.83 14.73 13.10
C THR A 364 -7.37 14.70 12.99
N ALA A 365 -8.00 15.79 12.55
CA ALA A 365 -9.45 15.82 12.35
C ALA A 365 -9.87 14.87 11.23
N TYR A 366 -9.12 14.86 10.12
CA TYR A 366 -9.34 13.92 9.03
C TYR A 366 -9.15 12.46 9.47
N ALA A 367 -8.13 12.16 10.28
CA ALA A 367 -7.87 10.82 10.79
C ALA A 367 -9.06 10.29 11.61
N TYR A 368 -9.59 11.08 12.55
CA TYR A 368 -10.76 10.68 13.34
C TYR A 368 -12.03 10.58 12.51
N PHE A 369 -12.19 11.44 11.50
CA PHE A 369 -13.31 11.35 10.58
C PHE A 369 -13.23 10.10 9.71
N LEU A 370 -12.06 9.77 9.15
CA LEU A 370 -11.86 8.55 8.37
C LEU A 370 -12.01 7.29 9.25
N ASN A 371 -11.58 7.35 10.51
CA ASN A 371 -11.81 6.30 11.51
C ASN A 371 -13.31 6.07 11.73
N PHE A 372 -14.05 7.15 11.93
CA PHE A 372 -15.51 7.14 12.06
C PHE A 372 -16.18 6.49 10.86
N LEU A 373 -15.80 6.88 9.63
CA LEU A 373 -16.36 6.33 8.40
C LEU A 373 -16.08 4.83 8.25
N CYS A 374 -14.87 4.38 8.55
CA CYS A 374 -14.53 2.95 8.53
C CYS A 374 -15.40 2.15 9.50
N HIS A 375 -15.58 2.65 10.73
CA HIS A 375 -16.44 2.00 11.71
C HIS A 375 -17.92 2.04 11.34
N TYR A 376 -18.36 3.10 10.66
CA TYR A 376 -19.74 3.24 10.17
C TYR A 376 -20.07 2.13 9.17
N HIS A 377 -19.22 1.93 8.15
CA HIS A 377 -19.41 0.84 7.18
C HIS A 377 -19.26 -0.57 7.77
N LEU A 378 -18.48 -0.71 8.84
CA LEU A 378 -18.38 -1.96 9.60
C LEU A 378 -19.53 -2.16 10.61
N ASN A 379 -20.54 -1.26 10.63
CA ASN A 379 -21.66 -1.27 11.57
C ASN A 379 -21.24 -1.28 13.06
N ASN A 380 -20.09 -0.69 13.39
CA ASN A 380 -19.57 -0.62 14.76
C ASN A 380 -19.96 0.70 15.45
N VAL A 381 -21.22 0.79 15.86
CA VAL A 381 -21.83 2.01 16.43
C VAL A 381 -21.05 2.56 17.62
N ARG A 382 -20.52 1.69 18.50
CA ARG A 382 -19.73 2.11 19.68
C ARG A 382 -18.47 2.85 19.26
N GLN A 383 -17.71 2.28 18.33
CA GLN A 383 -16.46 2.90 17.85
C GLN A 383 -16.72 4.15 16.98
N CYS A 384 -17.86 4.22 16.28
CA CYS A 384 -18.30 5.46 15.64
C CYS A 384 -18.49 6.57 16.67
N GLN A 385 -19.19 6.30 17.78
CA GLN A 385 -19.42 7.29 18.83
C GLN A 385 -18.11 7.74 19.48
N ASP A 386 -17.18 6.82 19.75
CA ASP A 386 -15.86 7.13 20.27
C ASP A 386 -15.05 8.01 19.29
N SER A 387 -15.04 7.66 18.01
CA SER A 387 -14.38 8.46 16.96
C SER A 387 -14.99 9.85 16.80
N LEU A 388 -16.32 9.96 16.84
CA LEU A 388 -17.04 11.24 16.80
C LEU A 388 -16.70 12.11 18.00
N ARG A 389 -16.65 11.54 19.21
CA ARG A 389 -16.25 12.27 20.42
C ARG A 389 -14.82 12.80 20.29
N CYS A 390 -13.89 11.98 19.78
CA CYS A 390 -12.53 12.41 19.52
C CYS A 390 -12.47 13.52 18.46
N LEU A 391 -13.25 13.42 17.38
CA LEU A 391 -13.36 14.47 16.35
C LEU A 391 -13.87 15.79 16.94
N GLN A 392 -14.92 15.75 17.76
CA GLN A 392 -15.44 16.92 18.48
C GLN A 392 -14.39 17.54 19.40
N LEU A 393 -13.65 16.71 20.15
CA LEU A 393 -12.57 17.20 21.03
C LEU A 393 -11.45 17.89 20.24
N VAL A 394 -11.08 17.37 19.06
CA VAL A 394 -10.05 17.97 18.21
C VAL A 394 -10.51 19.30 17.61
N ILE A 395 -11.79 19.42 17.26
CA ILE A 395 -12.36 20.63 16.64
C ILE A 395 -12.66 21.72 17.67
N ASN A 396 -13.23 21.35 18.82
CA ASN A 396 -13.68 22.28 19.85
C ASN A 396 -12.54 22.83 20.71
N LYS A 397 -11.47 22.06 20.90
CA LYS A 397 -10.27 22.60 21.56
C LYS A 397 -9.61 23.58 20.60
N ASP A 398 -9.12 24.70 21.11
CA ASP A 398 -8.32 25.70 20.36
C ASP A 398 -7.00 25.15 19.76
N TYR A 399 -6.83 23.83 19.69
CA TYR A 399 -5.78 23.16 18.91
C TYR A 399 -5.80 23.58 17.44
N LEU A 400 -6.98 23.91 16.91
CA LEU A 400 -7.10 24.58 15.63
C LEU A 400 -6.96 26.10 15.84
N ASN A 401 -5.77 26.60 16.17
CA ASN A 401 -5.41 28.02 15.96
C ASN A 401 -5.26 28.33 14.46
N ALA A 402 -6.12 27.71 13.64
CA ALA A 402 -6.10 27.79 12.21
C ALA A 402 -7.02 28.91 11.74
N GLU A 403 -6.73 29.38 10.53
CA GLU A 403 -7.56 30.34 9.81
C GLU A 403 -9.03 29.88 9.77
N HIS A 404 -9.97 30.82 9.76
CA HIS A 404 -11.41 30.56 9.77
C HIS A 404 -11.85 29.55 8.68
N SER A 405 -11.13 29.53 7.55
CA SER A 405 -11.30 28.59 6.44
C SER A 405 -11.11 27.12 6.87
N VAL A 406 -10.04 26.82 7.61
CA VAL A 406 -9.69 25.47 8.08
C VAL A 406 -10.67 24.98 9.13
N LYS A 407 -11.08 25.85 10.05
CA LYS A 407 -12.12 25.54 11.03
C LYS A 407 -13.43 25.19 10.32
N ALA A 408 -13.82 25.94 9.30
CA ALA A 408 -15.04 25.68 8.56
C ALA A 408 -15.04 24.29 7.91
N GLU A 409 -13.93 23.86 7.29
CA GLU A 409 -13.84 22.50 6.71
C GLU A 409 -13.88 21.41 7.80
N ALA A 410 -13.24 21.64 8.96
CA ALA A 410 -13.30 20.70 10.09
C ALA A 410 -14.74 20.58 10.64
N TYR A 411 -15.47 21.70 10.76
CA TYR A 411 -16.88 21.68 11.16
C TYR A 411 -17.78 21.00 10.10
N LYS A 412 -17.45 21.07 8.81
CA LYS A 412 -18.19 20.33 7.76
C LYS A 412 -18.08 18.83 7.96
N ILE A 413 -16.88 18.28 8.13
CA ILE A 413 -16.72 16.83 8.35
C ILE A 413 -17.36 16.37 9.67
N LEU A 414 -17.39 17.23 10.69
CA LEU A 414 -18.13 16.97 11.92
C LEU A 414 -19.65 16.94 11.70
N GLY A 415 -20.19 17.91 10.97
CA GLY A 415 -21.61 17.96 10.62
C GLY A 415 -22.06 16.72 9.84
N ILE A 416 -21.21 16.23 8.94
CA ILE A 416 -21.44 14.99 8.20
C ILE A 416 -21.47 13.78 9.14
N ALA A 417 -20.49 13.66 10.04
CA ALA A 417 -20.45 12.55 11.00
C ALA A 417 -21.66 12.54 11.96
N LEU A 418 -22.15 13.72 12.36
CA LEU A 418 -23.38 13.86 13.15
C LEU A 418 -24.61 13.44 12.36
N HIS A 419 -24.72 13.90 11.11
CA HIS A 419 -25.82 13.56 10.22
C HIS A 419 -25.92 12.05 9.99
N LEU A 420 -24.80 11.36 9.74
CA LEU A 420 -24.78 9.90 9.56
C LEU A 420 -25.22 9.12 10.80
N LEU A 421 -25.06 9.68 12.01
CA LEU A 421 -25.55 9.08 13.25
C LEU A 421 -26.99 9.50 13.60
N GLY A 422 -27.64 10.32 12.76
CA GLY A 422 -28.98 10.85 13.00
C GLY A 422 -29.05 11.85 14.15
N LYS A 423 -27.99 12.65 14.37
CA LYS A 423 -27.91 13.68 15.42
C LYS A 423 -28.00 15.09 14.90
#